data_AF-T1AFH0-F1
#
_entry.id   AF-T1AFH0-F1
#
_cell.length_a   1.000
_cell.length_b   1.000
_cell.length_c   1.000
_cell.angle_alpha   90.00
_cell.angle_beta   90.00
_cell.angle_gamma   90.00
#
_symmetry.space_group_name_H-M   'P 1'
#
loop_
_entity.id
_entity.type
_entity.pdbx_description
1 polymer ?
#
loop_
_entity_poly.entity_id
_entity_poly.type
_entity_poly.pdbx_seq_one_letter_code
_entity_poly.pdbx_strand_id
1 'polypeptide(L)' 'MKVRRTEQIFLRENETISHMCHLSKNLYNQANYILRQQFINKEKLTTYGDLVKIFQAPSEEEDHN' A
#
# COMPACT_ATOMS: atom_id res chain seq x y z
N MET A 1 -9.76 21.08 -26.76
CA MET A 1 -9.16 20.19 -25.73
C MET A 1 -8.41 21.06 -24.73
N LYS A 2 -8.79 21.05 -23.44
CA LYS A 2 -8.16 21.89 -22.40
C LYS A 2 -6.93 21.16 -21.87
N VAL A 3 -5.73 21.67 -22.18
CA VAL A 3 -4.46 21.06 -21.72
C VAL A 3 -4.31 21.33 -20.22
N ARG A 4 -4.35 20.28 -19.39
CA ARG A 4 -3.90 20.34 -17.99
C ARG A 4 -2.38 20.19 -17.98
N ARG A 5 -1.65 21.30 -17.82
CA ARG A 5 -0.22 21.26 -17.53
C ARG A 5 -0.06 20.89 -16.05
N THR A 6 0.61 19.78 -15.78
CA THR A 6 1.05 19.41 -14.42
C THR A 6 2.56 19.60 -14.38
N GLU A 7 3.07 20.14 -13.28
CA GLU A 7 4.52 20.27 -13.08
C GLU A 7 5.11 18.89 -12.79
N GLN A 8 6.20 18.56 -13.48
CA GLN A 8 6.96 17.36 -13.21
C GLN A 8 8.07 17.69 -12.21
N ILE A 9 8.03 17.06 -11.04
CA ILE A 9 9.09 17.17 -10.03
C ILE A 9 10.01 15.97 -10.21
N PHE A 10 11.26 16.22 -10.57
CA PHE A 10 12.31 15.19 -10.60
C PHE A 10 13.02 15.14 -9.26
N LEU A 11 12.96 14.00 -8.58
CA LEU A 11 13.70 13.75 -7.36
C LEU A 11 14.99 13.01 -7.71
N ARG A 12 16.11 13.39 -7.08
CA ARG A 12 17.35 12.61 -7.17
C ARG A 12 17.17 11.27 -6.48
N GLU A 13 17.96 10.28 -6.88
CA GLU A 13 17.99 8.98 -6.21
C GLU A 13 18.26 9.15 -4.72
N ASN A 14 17.43 8.50 -3.92
CA ASN A 14 17.51 8.52 -2.48
C ASN A 14 16.97 7.18 -1.95
N GLU A 15 17.83 6.43 -1.27
CA GLU A 15 17.51 5.09 -0.79
C GLU A 15 16.35 5.08 0.20
N THR A 16 16.30 6.05 1.11
CA THR A 16 15.20 6.19 2.08
C THR A 16 13.87 6.41 1.39
N ILE A 17 13.81 7.33 0.42
CA ILE A 17 12.59 7.59 -0.36
C ILE A 17 12.18 6.33 -1.15
N SER A 18 13.15 5.66 -1.79
CA SER A 18 12.90 4.42 -2.52
C SER A 18 12.30 3.34 -1.62
N HIS A 19 12.89 3.13 -0.44
CA HIS A 19 12.43 2.17 0.55
C HIS A 19 11.01 2.51 1.05
N MET A 20 10.74 3.77 1.39
CA MET A 20 9.41 4.20 1.83
C MET A 20 8.36 4.03 0.72
N CYS A 21 8.70 4.31 -0.54
CA CYS A 21 7.84 4.07 -1.68
C CYS A 21 7.55 2.57 -1.86
N HIS A 22 8.55 1.71 -1.66
CA HIS A 22 8.37 0.26 -1.72
C HIS A 22 7.40 -0.23 -0.65
N LEU A 23 7.59 0.18 0.62
CA LEU A 23 6.68 -0.16 1.71
C LEU A 23 5.26 0.33 1.46
N SER A 24 5.12 1.59 1.01
CA SER A 24 3.81 2.20 0.69
C SER A 24 3.08 1.43 -0.41
N LYS A 25 3.79 1.07 -1.49
CA LYS A 25 3.25 0.26 -2.58
C LYS A 25 2.78 -1.12 -2.09
N ASN A 26 3.59 -1.79 -1.28
CA ASN A 26 3.26 -3.12 -0.77
C ASN A 26 2.04 -3.08 0.15
N LEU A 27 1.99 -2.10 1.07
CA LEU A 27 0.84 -1.89 1.96
C LEU A 27 -0.45 -1.65 1.16
N TYR A 28 -0.39 -0.80 0.13
CA TYR A 28 -1.54 -0.55 -0.75
C TYR A 28 -1.99 -1.83 -1.46
N ASN A 29 -1.05 -2.59 -2.03
CA ASN A 29 -1.35 -3.82 -2.75
C ASN A 29 -2.02 -4.86 -1.84
N GLN A 30 -1.50 -5.04 -0.63
CA GLN A 30 -2.02 -6.03 0.32
C GLN A 30 -3.41 -5.64 0.83
N ALA A 31 -3.60 -4.37 1.21
CA ALA A 31 -4.92 -3.88 1.63
C ALA A 31 -5.96 -4.00 0.50
N ASN A 32 -5.58 -3.62 -0.74
CA ASN A 32 -6.45 -3.72 -1.90
C ASN A 32 -6.79 -5.19 -2.23
N TYR A 33 -5.83 -6.12 -2.08
CA TYR A 33 -6.09 -7.55 -2.24
C TYR A 33 -7.15 -8.04 -1.25
N ILE A 34 -6.98 -7.75 0.05
CA ILE A 34 -7.93 -8.15 1.11
C ILE A 34 -9.34 -7.63 0.77
N LEU A 35 -9.47 -6.33 0.52
CA LEU A 35 -10.77 -5.71 0.23
C LEU A 35 -11.41 -6.26 -1.04
N ARG A 36 -10.62 -6.57 -2.08
CA ARG A 36 -11.12 -7.20 -3.30
C ARG A 36 -11.62 -8.61 -3.07
N GLN A 37 -10.91 -9.43 -2.30
CA GLN A 37 -11.36 -10.78 -1.97
C GLN A 37 -12.70 -10.73 -1.22
N GLN A 38 -12.80 -9.88 -0.20
CA GLN A 38 -14.04 -9.69 0.56
C GLN A 38 -15.20 -9.22 -0.31
N PHE A 39 -14.94 -8.29 -1.22
CA PHE A 39 -15.94 -7.81 -2.16
C PHE A 39 -16.43 -8.93 -3.10
N ILE A 40 -15.52 -9.69 -3.69
CA ILE A 40 -15.85 -10.81 -4.59
C ILE A 40 -16.65 -11.89 -3.86
N ASN A 41 -16.28 -12.19 -2.61
CA ASN A 41 -16.94 -13.20 -1.78
C ASN A 41 -18.23 -12.71 -1.10
N LYS A 42 -18.62 -11.44 -1.30
CA LYS A 42 -19.78 -10.79 -0.63
C LYS A 42 -19.68 -10.82 0.90
N GLU A 43 -18.46 -10.76 1.42
CA GLU A 43 -18.18 -10.66 2.85
C GLU A 43 -18.28 -9.21 3.33
N LYS A 44 -18.34 -9.02 4.64
CA LYS A 44 -18.24 -7.69 5.25
C LYS A 44 -16.83 -7.14 4.99
N LEU A 45 -16.75 -5.93 4.44
CA LEU A 45 -15.48 -5.25 4.23
C LEU A 45 -14.77 -4.94 5.56
N THR A 46 -13.48 -5.23 5.60
CA THR A 46 -12.59 -4.89 6.70
C THR A 46 -12.55 -3.37 6.88
N THR A 47 -12.71 -2.91 8.12
CA THR A 47 -12.62 -1.48 8.42
C THR A 47 -11.17 -1.03 8.46
N TYR A 48 -10.93 0.29 8.41
CA TYR A 48 -9.59 0.84 8.60
C TYR A 48 -8.94 0.36 9.91
N GLY A 49 -9.70 0.34 11.03
CA GLY A 49 -9.18 -0.09 12.32
C GLY A 49 -8.78 -1.56 12.35
N ASP A 50 -9.49 -2.41 11.59
CA ASP A 50 -9.15 -3.82 11.46
C ASP A 50 -7.90 -4.01 10.59
N LEU A 51 -7.77 -3.27 9.48
CA LEU A 51 -6.55 -3.27 8.66
C LEU A 51 -5.32 -2.83 9.47
N VAL A 52 -5.46 -1.78 10.28
CA VAL A 52 -4.37 -1.30 11.16
C VAL A 52 -3.91 -2.40 12.12
N LYS A 53 -4.84 -3.13 12.75
CA LYS A 53 -4.48 -4.26 13.63
C LYS A 53 -3.75 -5.38 12.89
N ILE A 54 -4.15 -5.68 11.65
CA ILE A 54 -3.52 -6.71 10.81
C ILE A 54 -2.09 -6.31 10.45
N PHE A 55 -1.87 -5.05 10.05
CA PHE A 55 -0.57 -4.59 9.56
C PHE A 55 0.39 -4.11 10.66
N GLN A 56 -0.09 -3.87 11.87
CA GLN A 56 0.75 -3.55 13.04
C GLN A 56 1.21 -4.77 13.81
N ALA A 57 0.64 -5.95 13.54
CA ALA A 57 1.14 -7.19 14.11
C ALA A 57 2.55 -7.45 13.55
N PRO A 58 3.56 -7.67 14.41
CA PRO A 58 4.88 -8.08 13.93
C PRO A 58 4.73 -9.41 13.21
N SER A 59 5.14 -9.46 11.95
CA SER A 59 5.25 -10.73 11.22
C SER A 59 6.40 -11.52 11.84
N GLU A 60 6.15 -12.74 12.30
CA GLU A 60 7.22 -13.64 12.77
C GLU A 60 8.16 -14.10 11.63
N GLU A 61 7.89 -13.68 10.39
CA GLU A 61 8.73 -13.91 9.21
C GLU A 61 9.44 -12.63 8.76
N GLU A 62 10.23 -12.03 9.65
CA GLU A 62 11.29 -11.10 9.25
C GLU A 62 12.59 -11.89 9.06
N ASP A 63 12.77 -12.63 7.94
CA ASP A 63 14.14 -13.10 7.61
C ASP A 63 14.42 -13.62 6.19
N HIS A 64 13.57 -13.42 5.18
CA HIS A 64 13.90 -13.83 3.81
C HIS A 64 13.53 -12.81 2.74
N ASN A 65 14.42 -11.84 2.51
CA ASN A 65 14.66 -11.28 1.18
C ASN A 65 16.10 -10.80 1.02
#